data_AF-A0AAD5AD08-F1
#
_entry.id   AF-A0AAD5AD08-F1
#
_cell.length_a   1.000
_cell.length_b   1.000
_cell.length_c   1.000
_cell.angle_alpha   90.00
_cell.angle_beta   90.00
_cell.angle_gamma   90.00
#
_symmetry.space_group_name_H-M   'P 1'
#
loop_
_entity.id
_entity.type
_entity.pdbx_description
1 polymer ?
#
loop_
_entity_poly.entity_id
_entity_poly.type
_entity_poly.pdbx_seq_one_letter_code
_entity_poly.pdbx_strand_id
1 'polypeptide(L)'
;MKVSRSKTEYMCVNEREGSGVVWLQGEEVEKVEEFRYLGSTVQSNGECVREVKKIVQAGWSGWRRVIAGVICDKRVSVRVKGKVYRTVVRPAMLYGLETVALSKRQEVELEVAELKMLRDSFSLGVTRMDRIRNKFIRGTAHAGRFGDKVREERLRWFGHVQRRDMGYI
;
A
#
# COMPACT_ATOMS: atom_id res chain seq x y z
N MET A 1 -15.24 -17.26 -25.86
CA MET A 1 -15.20 -16.06 -25.00
C MET A 1 -15.32 -14.83 -25.89
N LYS A 2 -16.24 -13.89 -25.64
CA LYS A 2 -16.37 -12.63 -26.38
C LYS A 2 -15.67 -11.52 -25.60
N VAL A 3 -14.75 -10.79 -26.24
CA VAL A 3 -13.96 -9.72 -25.62
C VAL A 3 -14.53 -8.35 -26.03
N SER A 4 -14.66 -7.42 -25.08
CA SER A 4 -15.23 -6.09 -25.30
C SER A 4 -14.14 -5.10 -25.69
N ARG A 5 -14.22 -4.49 -26.87
CA ARG A 5 -13.20 -3.54 -27.39
C ARG A 5 -13.04 -2.33 -26.49
N SER A 6 -14.14 -1.67 -26.14
CA SER A 6 -14.18 -0.47 -25.30
C SER A 6 -13.73 -0.66 -23.85
N LYS A 7 -13.46 -1.90 -23.42
CA LYS A 7 -12.98 -2.23 -22.07
C LYS A 7 -11.61 -2.89 -22.09
N THR A 8 -11.02 -3.04 -23.26
CA THR A 8 -9.74 -3.70 -23.44
C THR A 8 -8.70 -2.63 -23.67
N GLU A 9 -7.71 -2.61 -22.79
CA GLU A 9 -6.52 -1.78 -22.88
C GLU A 9 -5.31 -2.74 -22.85
N TYR A 10 -4.19 -2.34 -23.44
CA TYR A 10 -2.95 -3.10 -23.33
C TYR A 10 -1.82 -2.21 -22.82
N MET A 11 -0.88 -2.83 -22.10
CA MET A 11 0.30 -2.16 -21.56
C MET A 11 1.53 -2.98 -21.88
N CYS A 12 2.58 -2.30 -22.34
CA CYS A 12 3.89 -2.90 -22.57
C CYS A 12 4.82 -2.54 -21.40
N VAL A 13 5.56 -3.53 -20.90
CA VAL A 13 6.47 -3.35 -19.76
C VAL A 13 7.91 -3.46 -20.24
N ASN A 14 8.78 -2.53 -19.83
CA ASN A 14 10.21 -2.51 -20.17
C ASN A 14 10.51 -2.49 -21.68
N GLU A 15 9.74 -1.71 -22.42
CA GLU A 15 9.84 -1.61 -23.88
C GLU A 15 11.13 -0.88 -24.30
N ARG A 16 11.94 -1.51 -25.16
CA ARG A 16 13.23 -0.97 -25.65
C ARG A 16 13.18 -0.49 -27.10
N GLU A 17 12.22 -1.00 -27.88
CA GLU A 17 11.97 -0.64 -29.28
C GLU A 17 10.47 -0.48 -29.46
N GLY A 18 10.03 0.49 -30.27
CA GLY A 18 8.62 0.85 -30.43
C GLY A 18 7.74 -0.37 -30.75
N SER A 19 6.89 -0.74 -29.80
CA SER A 19 6.03 -1.91 -29.86
C SER A 19 5.10 -1.81 -31.05
N GLY A 20 4.88 -2.95 -31.71
CA GLY A 20 3.76 -3.08 -32.65
C GLY A 20 2.44 -2.68 -32.01
N VAL A 21 1.58 -2.06 -32.81
CA VAL A 21 0.20 -1.74 -32.45
C VAL A 21 -0.58 -3.04 -32.26
N VAL A 22 -1.31 -3.16 -31.16
CA VAL A 22 -2.17 -4.32 -30.90
C VAL A 22 -3.54 -4.09 -31.53
N TRP A 23 -3.92 -4.98 -32.45
CA TRP A 23 -5.21 -4.95 -33.12
C TRP A 23 -6.15 -6.00 -32.55
N LEU A 24 -7.38 -5.61 -32.25
CA LEU A 24 -8.45 -6.50 -31.81
C LEU A 24 -9.64 -6.35 -32.75
N GLN A 25 -9.96 -7.39 -33.51
CA GLN A 25 -11.09 -7.41 -34.45
C GLN A 25 -11.08 -6.25 -35.48
N GLY A 26 -9.90 -5.78 -35.89
CA GLY A 26 -9.75 -4.71 -36.87
C GLY A 26 -9.73 -3.29 -36.29
N GLU A 27 -9.87 -3.13 -34.96
CA GLU A 27 -9.67 -1.86 -34.26
C GLU A 27 -8.36 -1.89 -33.47
N GLU A 28 -7.68 -0.74 -33.41
CA GLU A 28 -6.52 -0.54 -32.55
C GLU A 28 -6.97 -0.51 -31.09
N VAL A 29 -6.31 -1.30 -30.24
CA VAL A 29 -6.54 -1.31 -28.80
C VAL A 29 -5.79 -0.13 -28.18
N GLU A 30 -6.36 0.50 -27.16
CA GLU A 30 -5.68 1.60 -26.47
C GLU A 30 -4.43 1.09 -25.72
N LYS A 31 -3.29 1.73 -25.98
CA LYS A 31 -2.04 1.52 -25.25
C LYS A 31 -2.00 2.42 -24.02
N VAL A 32 -1.84 1.84 -22.84
CA VAL A 32 -1.78 2.57 -21.56
C VAL A 32 -0.43 2.39 -20.86
N GLU A 33 0.00 3.43 -20.15
CA GLU A 33 1.23 3.45 -19.34
C GLU A 33 0.99 3.00 -17.89
N GLU A 34 -0.26 3.08 -17.43
CA GLU A 34 -0.70 2.70 -16.09
C GLU A 34 -1.91 1.79 -16.22
N PHE A 35 -1.84 0.58 -15.65
CA PHE A 35 -2.93 -0.38 -15.68
C PHE A 35 -3.36 -0.76 -14.27
N ARG A 36 -4.67 -0.77 -14.03
CA ARG A 36 -5.24 -1.20 -12.75
C ARG A 36 -5.72 -2.63 -12.83
N TYR A 37 -5.09 -3.52 -12.08
CA TYR A 37 -5.43 -4.93 -12.01
C TYR A 37 -5.73 -5.36 -10.58
N LEU A 38 -6.94 -5.87 -10.33
CA LEU A 38 -7.40 -6.37 -9.02
C LEU A 38 -7.16 -5.41 -7.84
N GLY A 39 -7.18 -4.10 -8.12
CA GLY A 39 -6.98 -3.06 -7.12
C GLY A 39 -5.55 -2.52 -7.04
N SER A 40 -4.56 -3.22 -7.61
CA SER A 40 -3.17 -2.76 -7.71
C SER A 40 -2.87 -2.09 -9.04
N THR A 41 -1.89 -1.20 -9.01
CA THR A 41 -1.50 -0.36 -10.13
C THR A 41 -0.14 -0.77 -10.62
N VAL A 42 -0.06 -1.16 -11.89
CA VAL A 42 1.18 -1.52 -12.55
C VAL A 42 1.55 -0.41 -13.53
N GLN A 43 2.83 -0.05 -13.57
CA GLN A 43 3.37 0.94 -14.48
C GLN A 43 4.21 0.25 -15.56
N SER A 44 4.15 0.75 -16.79
CA SER A 44 4.95 0.30 -17.95
C SER A 44 6.47 0.34 -17.68
N ASN A 45 6.92 1.33 -16.93
CA ASN A 45 8.33 1.52 -16.54
C ASN A 45 8.80 0.60 -15.40
N GLY A 46 7.92 -0.25 -14.87
CA GLY A 46 8.22 -1.16 -13.75
C GLY A 46 8.38 -0.47 -12.39
N GLU A 47 8.17 0.84 -12.31
CA GLU A 47 8.18 1.55 -11.03
C GLU A 47 6.90 1.30 -10.24
N CYS A 48 7.00 1.42 -8.91
CA CYS A 48 5.88 1.26 -8.01
C CYS A 48 5.49 2.56 -7.28
N VAL A 49 5.95 3.70 -7.79
CA VAL A 49 5.71 5.02 -7.17
C VAL A 49 4.21 5.33 -7.10
N ARG A 50 3.46 5.01 -8.16
CA ARG A 50 2.01 5.22 -8.20
C ARG A 50 1.28 4.35 -7.17
N GLU A 51 1.67 3.09 -7.07
CA GLU A 51 1.07 2.15 -6.12
C GLU A 51 1.33 2.56 -4.68
N VAL A 52 2.58 2.93 -4.34
CA VAL A 52 2.94 3.42 -3.00
C VAL A 52 2.12 4.66 -2.62
N LYS A 53 1.95 5.61 -3.55
CA LYS A 53 1.11 6.79 -3.32
C LYS A 53 -0.35 6.41 -3.05
N LYS A 54 -0.92 5.48 -3.81
CA LYS A 54 -2.29 5.00 -3.61
C LYS A 54 -2.45 4.31 -2.25
N ILE A 55 -1.49 3.48 -1.85
CA ILE A 55 -1.47 2.82 -0.55
C ILE A 55 -1.38 3.84 0.60
N VAL A 56 -0.52 4.84 0.49
CA VAL A 56 -0.43 5.93 1.48
C VAL A 56 -1.76 6.69 1.56
N GLN A 57 -2.37 7.03 0.42
CA GLN A 57 -3.67 7.68 0.37
C GLN A 57 -4.80 6.82 0.98
N ALA A 58 -4.82 5.53 0.69
CA ALA A 58 -5.76 4.58 1.28
C ALA A 58 -5.58 4.50 2.80
N GLY A 59 -4.34 4.43 3.27
CA GLY A 59 -3.98 4.52 4.68
C GLY A 59 -4.53 5.80 5.33
N TRP A 60 -4.31 6.97 4.71
CA TRP A 60 -4.83 8.24 5.22
C TRP A 60 -6.36 8.35 5.17
N SER A 61 -7.01 7.72 4.21
CA SER A 61 -8.47 7.71 4.11
C SER A 61 -9.07 6.79 5.18
N GLY A 62 -8.51 5.60 5.37
CA GLY A 62 -8.86 4.71 6.47
C GLY A 62 -8.62 5.38 7.83
N TRP A 63 -7.48 6.05 7.96
CA TRP A 63 -7.11 6.85 9.13
C TRP A 63 -8.16 7.91 9.45
N ARG A 64 -8.48 8.78 8.49
CA ARG A 64 -9.47 9.87 8.66
C ARG A 64 -10.85 9.33 9.04
N ARG A 65 -11.26 8.21 8.44
CA ARG A 65 -12.54 7.57 8.76
C ARG A 65 -12.59 7.06 10.21
N VAL A 66 -11.48 6.54 10.73
CA VAL A 66 -11.36 6.08 12.12
C VAL A 66 -11.19 7.27 13.09
N ILE A 67 -10.51 8.33 12.66
CA ILE A 67 -10.33 9.60 13.38
C ILE A 67 -11.65 10.22 13.77
N ALA A 68 -12.62 10.25 12.85
CA ALA A 68 -13.92 10.88 13.08
C ALA A 68 -14.69 10.32 14.31
N GLY A 69 -14.29 9.17 14.87
CA GLY A 69 -14.83 8.63 16.11
C GLY A 69 -13.77 8.39 17.19
N VAL A 70 -13.30 7.14 17.28
CA VAL A 70 -12.54 6.59 18.42
C VAL A 70 -11.20 7.31 18.67
N ILE A 71 -10.56 7.83 17.63
CA ILE A 71 -9.22 8.41 17.76
C ILE A 71 -9.27 9.91 18.18
N CYS A 72 -10.28 10.68 17.80
CA CYS A 72 -10.46 12.06 18.29
C CYS A 72 -10.92 12.14 19.75
N ASP A 73 -11.54 11.08 20.27
CA ASP A 73 -12.01 11.08 21.65
C ASP A 73 -10.82 11.01 22.63
N LYS A 74 -10.70 12.04 23.49
CA LYS A 74 -9.68 12.11 24.54
C LYS A 74 -9.92 11.09 25.66
N ARG A 75 -11.14 10.58 25.81
CA ARG A 75 -11.50 9.54 26.80
C ARG A 75 -10.98 8.16 26.40
N VAL A 76 -10.73 7.95 25.11
CA VAL A 76 -10.21 6.68 24.61
C VAL A 76 -8.73 6.58 24.94
N SER A 77 -8.36 5.52 25.65
CA SER A 77 -6.97 5.29 26.01
C SER A 77 -6.09 5.11 24.78
N VAL A 78 -4.85 5.57 24.90
CA VAL A 78 -3.79 5.43 23.91
C VAL A 78 -3.61 3.97 23.46
N ARG A 79 -3.79 3.00 24.37
CA ARG A 79 -3.72 1.56 24.09
C ARG A 79 -4.81 1.11 23.11
N VAL A 80 -6.04 1.60 23.27
CA VAL A 80 -7.16 1.29 22.36
C VAL A 80 -6.90 1.93 20.99
N LYS A 81 -6.47 3.19 20.94
CA LYS A 81 -6.10 3.85 19.67
C LYS A 81 -5.00 3.08 18.93
N GLY A 82 -3.98 2.64 19.65
CA GLY A 82 -2.93 1.77 19.11
C GLY A 82 -3.48 0.45 18.57
N LYS A 83 -4.42 -0.20 19.27
CA LYS A 83 -5.08 -1.43 18.79
C LYS A 83 -5.84 -1.18 17.50
N VAL A 84 -6.64 -0.13 17.44
CA VAL A 84 -7.42 0.24 16.24
C VAL A 84 -6.50 0.52 15.05
N TYR A 85 -5.41 1.25 15.26
CA TYR A 85 -4.40 1.46 14.22
C TYR A 85 -3.87 0.13 13.67
N ARG A 86 -3.48 -0.80 14.54
CA ARG A 86 -2.95 -2.11 14.12
C ARG A 86 -3.97 -2.98 13.38
N THR A 87 -5.25 -2.84 13.67
CA THR A 87 -6.30 -3.71 13.10
C THR A 87 -6.96 -3.14 11.85
N VAL A 88 -7.01 -1.82 11.68
CA VAL A 88 -7.74 -1.18 10.56
C VAL A 88 -6.79 -0.51 9.59
N VAL A 89 -5.89 0.32 10.11
CA VAL A 89 -5.10 1.25 9.28
C VAL A 89 -3.87 0.55 8.74
N ARG A 90 -3.16 -0.19 9.61
CA ARG A 90 -1.94 -0.89 9.24
C ARG A 90 -2.18 -1.97 8.17
N PRO A 91 -3.22 -2.81 8.23
CA PRO A 91 -3.51 -3.76 7.16
C PRO A 91 -3.86 -3.07 5.83
N ALA A 92 -4.60 -1.96 5.86
CA ALA A 92 -4.91 -1.19 4.65
C ALA A 92 -3.66 -0.58 3.99
N MET A 93 -2.64 -0.23 4.79
CA MET A 93 -1.35 0.22 4.27
C MET A 93 -0.45 -0.93 3.81
N LEU A 94 -0.66 -2.17 4.29
CA LEU A 94 0.15 -3.32 3.91
C LEU A 94 -0.37 -4.00 2.65
N TYR A 95 -1.67 -3.89 2.37
CA TYR A 95 -2.30 -4.50 1.20
C TYR A 95 -1.58 -4.13 -0.10
N GLY A 96 -1.16 -5.14 -0.87
CA GLY A 96 -0.46 -4.98 -2.14
C GLY A 96 1.05 -4.80 -2.01
N LEU A 97 1.61 -4.59 -0.81
CA LEU A 97 3.06 -4.44 -0.64
C LEU A 97 3.82 -5.77 -0.70
N GLU A 98 3.11 -6.89 -0.59
CA GLU A 98 3.64 -8.24 -0.76
C GLU A 98 4.09 -8.53 -2.21
N THR A 99 3.46 -7.90 -3.20
CA THR A 99 3.77 -8.09 -4.63
C THR A 99 4.59 -6.95 -5.24
N VAL A 100 4.76 -5.86 -4.51
CA VAL A 100 5.45 -4.66 -5.00
C VAL A 100 6.94 -4.65 -4.62
N ALA A 101 7.80 -4.39 -5.60
CA ALA A 101 9.23 -4.16 -5.39
C ALA A 101 9.50 -2.74 -4.84
N LEU A 102 9.45 -2.59 -3.52
CA LEU A 102 9.74 -1.31 -2.86
C LEU A 102 11.23 -0.94 -2.92
N SER A 103 11.52 0.30 -3.30
CA SER A 103 12.81 0.94 -3.10
C SER A 103 12.98 1.39 -1.63
N LYS A 104 14.24 1.57 -1.19
CA LYS A 104 14.54 2.12 0.14
C LYS A 104 13.88 3.48 0.38
N ARG A 105 13.76 4.32 -0.66
CA ARG A 105 13.10 5.63 -0.57
C ARG A 105 11.61 5.49 -0.25
N GLN A 106 10.94 4.54 -0.90
CA GLN A 106 9.51 4.30 -0.69
C GLN A 106 9.23 3.65 0.66
N GLU A 107 10.10 2.76 1.15
CA GLU A 107 10.00 2.22 2.51
C GLU A 107 10.06 3.34 3.55
N VAL A 108 10.98 4.29 3.38
CA VAL A 108 11.07 5.48 4.24
C VAL A 108 9.81 6.35 4.14
N GLU A 109 9.25 6.53 2.94
CA GLU A 109 8.01 7.29 2.75
C GLU A 109 6.82 6.68 3.50
N LEU A 110 6.66 5.35 3.42
CA LEU A 110 5.64 4.60 4.15
C LEU A 110 5.84 4.68 5.67
N GLU A 111 7.08 4.58 6.15
CA GLU A 111 7.40 4.76 7.57
C GLU A 111 7.11 6.18 8.07
N VAL A 112 7.38 7.20 7.25
CA VAL A 112 7.06 8.59 7.58
C VAL A 112 5.55 8.78 7.63
N ALA A 113 4.80 8.19 6.71
CA ALA A 113 3.33 8.24 6.73
C ALA A 113 2.76 7.56 7.98
N GLU A 114 3.23 6.36 8.33
CA GLU A 114 2.86 5.64 9.57
C GLU A 114 3.13 6.52 10.80
N LEU A 115 4.34 7.07 10.91
CA LEU A 115 4.72 7.88 12.07
C LEU A 115 3.93 9.18 12.17
N LYS A 116 3.54 9.78 11.04
CA LYS A 116 2.66 10.96 11.03
C LYS A 116 1.27 10.60 11.54
N MET A 117 0.68 9.52 11.05
CA MET A 117 -0.61 9.02 11.57
C MET A 117 -0.53 8.72 13.06
N LEU A 118 0.47 7.95 13.50
CA LEU A 118 0.61 7.62 14.92
C LEU A 118 0.72 8.86 15.81
N ARG A 119 1.51 9.86 15.42
CA ARG A 119 1.61 11.14 16.16
C ARG A 119 0.26 11.85 16.25
N ASP A 120 -0.47 11.90 15.15
CA ASP A 120 -1.78 12.53 15.06
C ASP A 120 -2.81 11.82 15.96
N SER A 121 -2.83 10.47 16.00
CA SER A 121 -3.86 9.74 16.76
C SER A 121 -3.82 9.93 18.24
N PHE A 122 -2.63 10.07 18.80
CA PHE A 122 -2.52 9.98 20.23
C PHE A 122 -3.12 11.19 20.92
N SER A 123 -3.46 12.26 20.18
CA SER A 123 -4.06 13.50 20.71
C SER A 123 -3.32 14.04 21.94
N LEU A 124 -2.08 13.60 22.15
CA LEU A 124 -1.21 14.01 23.26
C LEU A 124 -0.55 15.36 22.96
N GLY A 125 -0.91 16.03 21.86
CA GLY A 125 -0.23 17.23 21.41
C GLY A 125 1.23 17.00 21.03
N VAL A 126 1.65 15.74 20.79
CA VAL A 126 3.03 15.40 20.44
C VAL A 126 3.32 15.82 19.01
N THR A 127 3.88 17.01 18.89
CA THR A 127 4.43 17.59 17.68
C THR A 127 5.86 17.09 17.46
N ARG A 128 6.46 17.49 16.34
CA ARG A 128 7.91 17.28 16.14
C ARG A 128 8.76 18.09 17.13
N MET A 129 8.20 19.13 17.76
CA MET A 129 8.91 19.99 18.71
C MET A 129 9.18 19.28 20.04
N ASP A 130 8.37 18.29 20.40
CA ASP A 130 8.55 17.52 21.63
C ASP A 130 9.75 16.56 21.59
N ARG A 131 10.43 16.46 20.42
CA ARG A 131 11.64 15.66 20.20
C ARG A 131 11.54 14.20 20.68
N ILE A 132 10.31 13.67 20.76
CA ILE A 132 10.06 12.29 21.17
C ILE A 132 10.60 11.34 20.10
N ARG A 133 11.39 10.37 20.54
CA ARG A 133 12.00 9.35 19.67
C ARG A 133 10.93 8.51 18.98
N ASN A 134 11.11 8.23 17.68
CA ASN A 134 10.19 7.39 16.90
C ASN A 134 9.96 5.99 17.51
N LYS A 135 10.98 5.42 18.18
CA LYS A 135 10.87 4.14 18.89
C LYS A 135 9.80 4.18 19.98
N PHE A 136 9.68 5.29 20.71
CA PHE A 136 8.68 5.45 21.75
C PHE A 136 7.27 5.53 21.15
N ILE A 137 7.08 6.36 20.11
CA ILE A 137 5.78 6.51 19.42
C ILE A 137 5.27 5.15 18.91
N ARG A 138 6.15 4.35 18.29
CA ARG A 138 5.83 3.00 17.83
C ARG A 138 5.55 2.04 19.00
N GLY A 139 6.34 2.10 20.07
CA GLY A 139 6.15 1.31 21.28
C GLY A 139 4.77 1.53 21.90
N THR A 140 4.33 2.78 21.95
CA THR A 140 2.99 3.18 22.43
C THR A 140 1.86 2.57 21.59
N ALA A 141 2.04 2.47 20.28
CA ALA A 141 1.12 1.76 19.38
C ALA A 141 1.26 0.24 19.42
N HIS A 142 2.22 -0.32 20.17
CA HIS A 142 2.68 -1.71 20.06
C HIS A 142 2.92 -2.13 18.59
N ALA A 143 3.46 -1.21 17.80
CA ALA A 143 3.71 -1.35 16.38
C ALA A 143 5.20 -1.63 16.15
N GLY A 144 5.53 -2.73 15.46
CA GLY A 144 6.88 -2.94 14.93
C GLY A 144 7.19 -1.96 13.79
N ARG A 145 8.44 -1.93 13.29
CA ARG A 145 8.77 -1.10 12.12
C ARG A 145 7.93 -1.54 10.92
N PHE A 146 7.55 -0.58 10.08
CA PHE A 146 6.71 -0.87 8.92
C PHE A 146 7.41 -1.81 7.93
N GLY A 147 8.68 -1.53 7.59
CA GLY A 147 9.46 -2.37 6.67
C GLY A 147 9.64 -3.81 7.16
N ASP A 148 9.80 -4.04 8.47
CA ASP A 148 9.88 -5.39 9.05
C ASP A 148 8.58 -6.16 8.80
N LYS A 149 7.44 -5.49 8.95
CA LYS A 149 6.13 -6.10 8.71
C LYS A 149 5.88 -6.37 7.23
N VAL A 150 6.32 -5.49 6.33
CA VAL A 150 6.28 -5.75 4.89
C VAL A 150 7.09 -7.00 4.53
N ARG A 151 8.29 -7.16 5.11
CA ARG A 151 9.11 -8.37 4.91
C ARG A 151 8.41 -9.62 5.41
N GLU A 152 7.76 -9.55 6.58
CA GLU A 152 6.96 -10.66 7.11
C GLU A 152 5.82 -11.07 6.17
N GLU A 153 5.03 -10.11 5.66
CA GLU A 153 3.94 -10.41 4.72
C GLU A 153 4.46 -10.98 3.38
N ARG A 154 5.61 -10.49 2.87
CA ARG A 154 6.27 -11.07 1.69
C ARG A 154 6.67 -12.54 1.92
N LEU A 155 7.24 -12.86 3.08
CA LEU A 155 7.60 -14.23 3.42
C LEU A 155 6.37 -15.12 3.60
N ARG A 156 5.30 -14.58 4.18
CA ARG A 156 4.03 -15.28 4.31
C ARG A 156 3.41 -15.59 2.95
N TRP A 157 3.43 -14.63 2.04
CA TRP A 157 3.00 -14.78 0.65
C TRP A 157 3.84 -15.82 -0.08
N PHE A 158 5.17 -15.73 0.01
CA PHE A 158 6.07 -16.72 -0.57
C PHE A 158 5.78 -18.13 -0.07
N GLY A 159 5.58 -18.31 1.25
CA GLY A 159 5.18 -19.58 1.81
C GLY A 159 3.84 -20.08 1.30
N HIS A 160 2.87 -19.20 1.03
CA HIS A 160 1.61 -19.57 0.39
C HIS A 160 1.84 -20.09 -1.03
N VAL A 161 2.66 -19.39 -1.83
CA VAL A 161 3.04 -19.84 -3.19
C VAL A 161 3.76 -21.19 -3.14
N GLN A 162 4.65 -21.43 -2.19
CA GLN A 162 5.35 -22.71 -2.05
C GLN A 162 4.44 -23.88 -1.68
N ARG A 163 3.33 -23.64 -0.99
CA ARG A 163 2.36 -24.68 -0.63
C ARG A 163 1.34 -24.96 -1.73
N ARG A 164 1.38 -24.26 -2.86
CA ARG A 164 0.45 -24.49 -3.97
C ARG A 164 0.76 -25.82 -4.64
N ASP A 165 -0.28 -26.54 -5.04
CA ASP A 165 -0.14 -27.74 -5.87
C ASP A 165 0.35 -27.37 -7.26
N MET A 166 1.10 -28.28 -7.91
CA MET A 166 1.65 -28.06 -9.26
C MET A 166 0.58 -27.82 -10.35
N GLY A 167 -0.70 -28.14 -10.07
CA GLY A 167 -1.84 -27.92 -10.97
C GLY A 167 -2.60 -26.60 -10.78
N TYR A 168 -2.17 -25.72 -9.87
CA TYR A 168 -2.85 -24.45 -9.60
C TYR A 168 -2.43 -23.38 -10.62
N ILE A 169 -3.32 -23.05 -11.56
CA ILE A 169 -3.20 -21.93 -12.51
C ILE A 169 -4.14 -20.81 -12.09
#